data_AF-A0A381VZ76-F1
#
_entry.id   AF-A0A381VZ76-F1
#
_cell.length_a   1.000
_cell.length_b   1.000
_cell.length_c   1.000
_cell.angle_alpha   90.00
_cell.angle_beta   90.00
_cell.angle_gamma   90.00
#
_symmetry.space_group_name_H-M   'P 1'
#
loop_
_entity.id
_entity.type
_entity.pdbx_description
1 polymer ?
#
loop_
_entity_poly.entity_id
_entity_poly.type
_entity_poly.pdbx_seq_one_letter_code
_entity_poly.pdbx_strand_id
1 'polypeptide(L)'
;MNLLTDLESKFLNRVITFFEPIMDSIDIEIMEFLQPKSNIAFLNRLSKRYGVDSWLECFIQDEFGLIIEEANCISSEFPKNRVNMEKSITSLLNEMNKNYQLVIDPTINSRVLLSVSGINNYNLFKLVERIIKSQAIVKDSNIKKIKDSEVTFEVDFMGELSDLEKIMSANNYFLRQPEESSEQKSLYYSFIGKR
;
A
#
# COMPACT_ATOMS: atom_id res chain seq x y z
N MET A 1 -6.54 29.76 10.54
CA MET A 1 -5.67 28.61 10.20
C MET A 1 -6.32 27.89 9.04
N ASN A 2 -5.65 27.71 7.90
CA ASN A 2 -6.26 27.07 6.73
C ASN A 2 -6.09 25.54 6.85
N LEU A 3 -7.17 24.87 7.27
CA LEU A 3 -7.22 23.43 7.52
C LEU A 3 -6.72 22.63 6.29
N LEU A 4 -7.09 23.11 5.10
CA LEU A 4 -6.78 22.47 3.83
C LEU A 4 -5.26 22.47 3.56
N THR A 5 -4.60 23.60 3.79
CA THR A 5 -3.15 23.74 3.59
C THR A 5 -2.33 22.87 4.56
N ASP A 6 -2.79 22.73 5.81
CA ASP A 6 -2.12 21.86 6.79
C ASP A 6 -2.29 20.37 6.42
N LEU A 7 -3.48 19.97 5.95
CA LEU A 7 -3.75 18.63 5.42
C LEU A 7 -2.84 18.32 4.22
N GLU A 8 -2.84 19.16 3.19
CA GLU A 8 -2.04 18.97 1.97
C GLU A 8 -0.55 18.77 2.28
N SER A 9 0.01 19.58 3.18
CA SER A 9 1.42 19.47 3.58
C SER A 9 1.75 18.12 4.24
N LYS A 10 0.83 17.57 5.02
CA LYS A 10 0.99 16.29 5.73
C LYS A 10 0.83 15.08 4.80
N PHE A 11 -0.07 15.16 3.82
CA PHE A 11 -0.27 14.10 2.82
C PHE A 11 0.86 14.03 1.79
N LEU A 12 1.39 15.19 1.33
CA LEU A 12 2.50 15.25 0.37
C LEU A 12 3.74 14.51 0.86
N ASN A 13 4.07 14.61 2.15
CA ASN A 13 5.23 13.95 2.74
C ASN A 13 5.14 12.41 2.78
N ARG A 14 3.97 11.83 2.50
CA ARG A 14 3.73 10.38 2.57
C ARG A 14 3.27 9.75 1.24
N VAL A 15 3.45 10.45 0.11
CA VAL A 15 3.12 9.95 -1.24
C VAL A 15 1.65 9.52 -1.37
N ILE A 16 0.74 10.30 -0.76
CA ILE A 16 -0.70 10.07 -0.84
C ILE A 16 -1.34 11.24 -1.56
N THR A 17 -2.23 10.92 -2.51
CA THR A 17 -2.99 11.93 -3.24
C THR A 17 -4.28 12.23 -2.48
N PHE A 18 -4.43 13.47 -2.04
CA PHE A 18 -5.65 13.99 -1.44
C PHE A 18 -6.47 14.71 -2.52
N PHE A 19 -7.79 14.56 -2.50
CA PHE A 19 -8.69 15.42 -3.27
C PHE A 19 -9.94 15.73 -2.47
N GLU A 20 -10.44 16.95 -2.64
CA GLU A 20 -11.73 17.37 -2.15
C GLU A 20 -12.80 17.03 -3.20
N PRO A 21 -13.89 16.33 -2.85
CA PRO A 21 -14.95 16.04 -3.80
C PRO A 21 -15.70 17.32 -4.18
N ILE A 22 -15.87 17.58 -5.47
CA ILE A 22 -16.50 18.81 -6.00
C ILE A 22 -18.04 18.78 -5.84
N MET A 23 -18.61 17.75 -5.20
CA MET A 23 -20.04 17.51 -4.93
C MET A 23 -20.99 17.97 -6.05
N ASP A 24 -21.35 17.06 -6.94
CA ASP A 24 -22.35 17.35 -7.98
C ASP A 24 -23.80 17.17 -7.49
N SER A 25 -24.78 17.38 -8.38
CA SER A 25 -26.20 17.27 -8.04
C SER A 25 -26.61 15.91 -7.46
N ILE A 26 -25.93 14.83 -7.89
CA ILE A 26 -26.20 13.48 -7.37
C ILE A 26 -25.61 13.35 -5.96
N ASP A 27 -24.44 13.92 -5.70
CA ASP A 27 -23.85 13.93 -4.35
C ASP A 27 -24.73 14.73 -3.36
N ILE A 28 -25.28 15.85 -3.82
CA ILE A 28 -26.21 16.67 -3.02
C ILE A 28 -27.48 15.89 -2.69
N GLU A 29 -28.11 15.21 -3.67
CA GLU A 29 -29.30 14.39 -3.43
C GLU A 29 -29.01 13.25 -2.42
N ILE A 30 -27.86 12.60 -2.56
CA ILE A 30 -27.42 11.56 -1.63
C ILE A 30 -27.19 12.15 -0.23
N MET A 31 -26.58 13.34 -0.13
CA MET A 31 -26.34 14.05 1.13
C MET A 31 -27.66 14.35 1.83
N GLU A 32 -28.63 14.96 1.14
CA GLU A 32 -29.94 15.30 1.70
C GLU A 32 -30.68 14.06 2.23
N PHE A 33 -30.54 12.92 1.56
CA PHE A 33 -31.22 11.70 1.97
C PHE A 33 -30.50 10.91 3.08
N LEU A 34 -29.16 10.86 3.05
CA LEU A 34 -28.36 10.00 3.92
C LEU A 34 -27.72 10.71 5.10
N GLN A 35 -27.21 11.94 4.91
CA GLN A 35 -26.49 12.64 5.97
C GLN A 35 -27.35 12.85 7.23
N PRO A 36 -28.65 13.21 7.13
CA PRO A 36 -29.51 13.34 8.33
C PRO A 36 -29.69 12.03 9.10
N LYS A 37 -29.50 10.88 8.43
CA LYS A 37 -29.61 9.55 9.05
C LYS A 37 -28.27 9.07 9.58
N SER A 38 -27.19 9.32 8.85
CA SER A 38 -25.83 8.90 9.21
C SER A 38 -24.78 9.53 8.29
N ASN A 39 -23.90 10.36 8.86
CA ASN A 39 -22.69 10.84 8.17
C ASN A 39 -21.84 9.67 7.63
N ILE A 40 -21.70 8.60 8.40
CA ILE A 40 -20.92 7.42 8.00
C ILE A 40 -21.51 6.77 6.74
N ALA A 41 -22.84 6.62 6.68
CA ALA A 41 -23.50 6.03 5.51
C ALA A 41 -23.34 6.91 4.26
N PHE A 42 -23.43 8.24 4.45
CA PHE A 42 -23.17 9.21 3.40
C PHE A 42 -21.73 9.11 2.87
N LEU A 43 -20.74 9.23 3.76
CA LEU A 43 -19.32 9.21 3.40
C LEU A 43 -18.88 7.88 2.76
N ASN A 44 -19.39 6.75 3.23
CA ASN A 44 -19.15 5.44 2.61
C ASN A 44 -19.76 5.31 1.21
N ARG A 45 -20.86 6.02 0.91
CA ARG A 45 -21.45 6.02 -0.43
C ARG A 45 -20.69 6.96 -1.36
N LEU A 46 -20.26 8.10 -0.84
CA LEU A 46 -19.42 9.06 -1.56
C LEU A 46 -18.07 8.43 -1.91
N SER A 47 -17.40 7.78 -0.97
CA SER A 47 -16.10 7.15 -1.18
C SER A 47 -16.13 6.11 -2.31
N LYS A 48 -17.17 5.25 -2.31
CA LYS A 48 -17.40 4.26 -3.39
C LYS A 48 -17.59 4.91 -4.75
N ARG A 49 -18.28 6.05 -4.81
CA ARG A 49 -18.54 6.77 -6.06
C ARG A 49 -17.25 7.32 -6.67
N TYR A 50 -16.37 7.88 -5.83
CA TYR A 50 -15.09 8.44 -6.26
C TYR A 50 -13.97 7.40 -6.35
N GLY A 51 -14.26 6.11 -6.10
CA GLY A 51 -13.27 5.03 -6.18
C GLY A 51 -12.16 5.15 -5.13
N VAL A 52 -12.49 5.66 -3.93
CA VAL A 52 -11.54 5.79 -2.82
C VAL A 52 -11.90 4.86 -1.67
N ASP A 53 -10.86 4.26 -1.09
CA ASP A 53 -10.96 3.28 -0.01
C ASP A 53 -11.04 3.93 1.38
N SER A 54 -10.65 5.19 1.49
CA SER A 54 -10.50 5.89 2.76
C SER A 54 -11.04 7.31 2.68
N TRP A 55 -11.66 7.79 3.76
CA TRP A 55 -12.21 9.14 3.86
C TRP A 55 -11.98 9.74 5.25
N LEU A 56 -11.98 11.08 5.32
CA LEU A 56 -11.82 11.87 6.54
C LEU A 56 -12.83 13.01 6.51
N GLU A 57 -13.65 13.16 7.55
CA GLU A 57 -14.53 14.31 7.75
C GLU A 57 -14.11 15.02 9.04
N CYS A 58 -13.84 16.33 8.96
CA CYS A 58 -13.40 17.13 10.09
C CYS A 58 -14.44 18.20 10.44
N PHE A 59 -14.72 18.33 11.73
CA PHE A 59 -15.66 19.30 12.30
C PHE A 59 -14.87 20.41 12.99
N ILE A 60 -15.20 21.65 12.65
CA ILE A 60 -14.69 22.87 13.31
C ILE A 60 -15.69 23.41 14.34
N GLN A 61 -16.80 22.72 14.52
CA GLN A 61 -17.85 23.02 15.49
C GLN A 61 -18.14 21.79 16.35
N ASP A 62 -18.49 22.02 17.61
CA ASP A 62 -19.01 20.98 18.49
C ASP A 62 -20.48 20.64 18.17
N GLU A 63 -21.07 19.75 18.96
CA GLU A 63 -22.49 19.35 18.82
C GLU A 63 -23.49 20.47 19.11
N PHE A 64 -23.05 21.58 19.70
CA PHE A 64 -23.83 22.77 20.00
C PHE A 64 -23.59 23.91 19.00
N GLY A 65 -22.74 23.69 17.99
CA GLY A 65 -22.40 24.68 16.97
C GLY A 65 -21.34 25.70 17.41
N LEU A 66 -20.69 25.50 18.55
CA LEU A 66 -19.61 26.36 19.02
C LEU A 66 -18.32 26.03 18.26
N ILE A 67 -17.61 27.07 17.83
CA ILE A 67 -16.31 26.92 17.17
C ILE A 67 -15.31 26.35 18.17
N ILE A 68 -14.66 25.25 17.79
CA ILE A 68 -13.60 24.63 18.58
C ILE A 68 -12.22 25.03 18.05
N GLU A 69 -11.24 25.17 18.95
CA GLU A 69 -9.88 25.60 18.60
C GLU A 69 -9.17 24.57 17.70
N GLU A 70 -9.36 23.28 18.00
CA GLU A 70 -8.82 22.17 17.22
C GLU A 70 -9.95 21.39 16.56
N ALA A 71 -9.83 21.17 15.25
CA ALA A 71 -10.80 20.36 14.52
C ALA A 71 -10.75 18.90 15.01
N ASN A 72 -11.94 18.33 15.20
CA ASN A 72 -12.10 16.92 15.48
C ASN A 72 -12.60 16.20 14.24
N CYS A 73 -12.03 15.05 13.92
CA CYS A 73 -12.34 14.32 12.71
C CYS A 73 -12.84 12.91 13.01
N ILE A 74 -13.65 12.40 12.10
CA ILE A 74 -13.98 10.99 11.95
C ILE A 74 -13.38 10.48 10.63
N SER A 75 -13.14 9.18 10.53
CA SER A 75 -12.62 8.57 9.31
C SER A 75 -13.23 7.20 9.06
N SER A 76 -12.91 6.62 7.91
CA SER A 76 -13.20 5.21 7.60
C SER A 76 -12.67 4.24 8.67
N GLU A 77 -11.58 4.58 9.36
CA GLU A 77 -10.94 3.73 10.40
C GLU A 77 -11.57 3.86 11.78
N PHE A 78 -12.06 5.05 12.12
CA PHE A 78 -12.68 5.34 13.42
C PHE A 78 -14.01 6.08 13.23
N PRO A 79 -15.01 5.46 12.58
CA PRO A 79 -16.22 6.16 12.14
C PRO A 79 -17.10 6.68 13.29
N LYS A 80 -16.91 6.16 14.52
CA LYS A 80 -17.71 6.52 15.70
C LYS A 80 -16.99 7.45 16.67
N ASN A 81 -15.68 7.62 16.53
CA ASN A 81 -14.88 8.34 17.51
C ASN A 81 -14.36 9.63 16.88
N ARG A 82 -14.76 10.77 17.45
CA ARG A 82 -14.16 12.06 17.12
C ARG A 82 -12.79 12.13 17.77
N VAL A 83 -11.77 12.30 16.96
CA VAL A 83 -10.37 12.37 17.38
C VAL A 83 -9.79 13.68 16.84
N ASN A 84 -8.84 14.29 17.55
CA ASN A 84 -8.23 15.52 17.04
C ASN A 84 -7.58 15.28 15.67
N MET A 85 -7.59 16.31 14.83
CA MET A 85 -7.19 16.21 13.42
C MET A 85 -5.82 15.56 13.22
N GLU A 86 -4.80 15.93 14.01
CA GLU A 86 -3.45 15.40 13.84
C GLU A 86 -3.39 13.88 14.05
N LYS A 87 -4.03 13.39 15.12
CA LYS A 87 -4.08 11.97 15.42
C LYS A 87 -4.96 11.23 14.41
N SER A 88 -6.07 11.84 13.98
CA SER A 88 -6.93 11.28 12.93
C SER A 88 -6.18 11.05 11.62
N ILE A 89 -5.45 12.06 11.14
CA ILE A 89 -4.61 11.96 9.94
C ILE A 89 -3.57 10.87 10.14
N THR A 90 -2.83 10.89 11.24
CA THR A 90 -1.77 9.91 11.51
C THR A 90 -2.31 8.48 11.53
N SER A 91 -3.44 8.25 12.19
CA SER A 91 -4.07 6.92 12.26
C SER A 91 -4.57 6.46 10.89
N LEU A 92 -5.28 7.32 10.15
CA LEU A 92 -5.76 6.99 8.80
C LEU A 92 -4.61 6.65 7.86
N LEU A 93 -3.55 7.48 7.87
CA LEU A 93 -2.35 7.27 7.09
C LEU A 93 -1.62 5.98 7.45
N ASN A 94 -1.57 5.63 8.73
CA ASN A 94 -0.93 4.40 9.17
C ASN A 94 -1.70 3.17 8.70
N GLU A 95 -3.03 3.18 8.75
CA GLU A 95 -3.81 2.06 8.22
C GLU A 95 -3.70 1.96 6.69
N MET A 96 -3.82 3.08 5.97
CA MET A 96 -3.60 3.10 4.51
C MET A 96 -2.22 2.55 4.13
N ASN A 97 -1.18 2.89 4.91
CA ASN A 97 0.18 2.42 4.67
C ASN A 97 0.47 1.00 5.16
N LYS A 98 -0.39 0.39 5.97
CA LYS A 98 -0.15 -0.92 6.60
C LYS A 98 0.09 -2.03 5.57
N ASN A 99 -0.58 -1.96 4.43
CA ASN A 99 -0.38 -2.90 3.33
C ASN A 99 0.95 -2.69 2.58
N TYR A 100 1.49 -1.48 2.65
CA TYR A 100 2.74 -1.06 2.01
C TYR A 100 3.95 -1.08 2.96
N GLN A 101 3.73 -1.17 4.27
CA GLN A 101 4.79 -1.32 5.27
C GLN A 101 5.25 -2.78 5.32
N LEU A 102 6.55 -2.98 5.12
CA LEU A 102 7.22 -4.25 5.34
C LEU A 102 7.47 -4.42 6.84
N VAL A 103 6.56 -5.08 7.53
CA VAL A 103 6.75 -5.52 8.92
C VAL A 103 7.29 -6.94 8.88
N ILE A 104 8.62 -7.06 8.85
CA ILE A 104 9.32 -8.33 8.75
C ILE A 104 9.59 -8.87 10.16
N ASP A 105 9.24 -10.12 10.42
CA ASP A 105 9.70 -10.82 11.62
C ASP A 105 11.11 -11.39 11.39
N PRO A 106 12.16 -10.85 12.05
CA PRO A 106 13.54 -11.29 11.84
C PRO A 106 13.83 -12.68 12.43
N THR A 107 12.93 -13.22 13.26
CA THR A 107 13.08 -14.55 13.87
C THR A 107 12.69 -15.67 12.91
N ILE A 108 11.83 -15.36 11.93
CA ILE A 108 11.39 -16.29 10.90
C ILE A 108 12.45 -16.37 9.81
N ASN A 109 12.92 -17.58 9.54
CA ASN A 109 13.83 -17.88 8.44
C ASN A 109 13.11 -18.74 7.41
N SER A 110 13.05 -18.22 6.19
CA SER A 110 12.35 -18.86 5.09
C SER A 110 13.30 -19.13 3.93
N ARG A 111 12.94 -20.15 3.15
CA ARG A 111 13.64 -20.55 1.93
C ARG A 111 12.62 -20.69 0.80
N VAL A 112 12.96 -20.20 -0.39
CA VAL A 112 12.12 -20.28 -1.58
C VAL A 112 12.94 -20.59 -2.83
N LEU A 113 12.32 -21.24 -3.81
CA LEU A 113 12.84 -21.30 -5.17
C LEU A 113 12.29 -20.12 -5.98
N LEU A 114 13.17 -19.21 -6.38
CA LEU A 114 12.86 -18.03 -7.18
C LEU A 114 13.32 -18.25 -8.62
N SER A 115 12.39 -18.42 -9.55
CA SER A 115 12.65 -18.51 -10.98
C SER A 115 12.52 -17.16 -11.66
N VAL A 116 13.53 -16.75 -12.41
CA VAL A 116 13.56 -15.50 -13.19
C VAL A 116 13.80 -15.81 -14.66
N SER A 117 12.83 -15.46 -15.52
CA SER A 117 12.92 -15.58 -16.98
C SER A 117 13.39 -14.27 -17.63
N GLY A 118 13.81 -14.33 -18.91
CA GLY A 118 14.27 -13.16 -19.67
C GLY A 118 15.78 -12.87 -19.54
N ILE A 119 16.56 -13.81 -18.99
CA ILE A 119 18.00 -13.66 -18.78
C ILE A 119 18.74 -14.25 -19.99
N ASN A 120 19.01 -13.42 -20.99
CA ASN A 120 19.59 -13.88 -22.26
C ASN A 120 21.12 -13.72 -22.38
N ASN A 121 21.78 -13.12 -21.39
CA ASN A 121 23.23 -12.94 -21.38
C ASN A 121 23.80 -12.84 -19.96
N TYR A 122 25.12 -13.01 -19.87
CA TYR A 122 25.83 -13.00 -18.59
C TYR A 122 25.71 -11.68 -17.81
N ASN A 123 25.66 -10.52 -18.50
CA ASN A 123 25.53 -9.23 -17.84
C ASN A 123 24.17 -9.07 -17.16
N LEU A 124 23.09 -9.50 -17.82
CA LEU A 124 21.75 -9.53 -17.23
C LEU A 124 21.70 -10.51 -16.06
N PHE A 125 22.34 -11.67 -16.20
CA PHE A 125 22.45 -12.62 -15.10
C PHE A 125 23.12 -11.98 -13.85
N LYS A 126 24.26 -11.31 -14.02
CA LYS A 126 24.96 -10.62 -12.90
C LYS A 126 24.14 -9.47 -12.33
N LEU A 127 23.34 -8.79 -13.15
CA LEU A 127 22.42 -7.76 -12.68
C LEU A 127 21.30 -8.36 -11.82
N VAL A 128 20.62 -9.40 -12.30
CA VAL A 128 19.56 -10.10 -11.55
C VAL A 128 20.10 -10.66 -10.23
N GLU A 129 21.25 -11.33 -10.27
CA GLU A 129 21.93 -11.85 -9.08
C GLU A 129 22.18 -10.73 -8.05
N ARG A 130 22.68 -9.57 -8.51
CA ARG A 130 22.94 -8.41 -7.64
C ARG A 130 21.66 -7.84 -7.05
N ILE A 131 20.60 -7.73 -7.86
CA ILE A 131 19.32 -7.20 -7.39
C ILE A 131 18.75 -8.10 -6.28
N ILE A 132 18.73 -9.42 -6.48
CA ILE A 132 18.23 -10.38 -5.48
C ILE A 132 19.07 -10.28 -4.19
N LYS A 133 20.40 -10.32 -4.29
CA LYS A 133 21.31 -10.23 -3.13
C LYS A 133 21.23 -8.90 -2.37
N SER A 134 20.84 -7.82 -3.04
CA SER A 134 20.74 -6.48 -2.44
C SER A 134 19.46 -6.25 -1.64
N GLN A 135 18.50 -7.17 -1.66
CA GLN A 135 17.25 -7.02 -0.90
C GLN A 135 17.51 -7.14 0.60
N ALA A 136 16.92 -6.23 1.40
CA ALA A 136 17.23 -6.11 2.83
C ALA A 136 16.95 -7.38 3.66
N ILE A 137 16.00 -8.21 3.22
CA ILE A 137 15.63 -9.44 3.92
C ILE A 137 16.41 -10.68 3.45
N VAL A 138 17.12 -10.59 2.33
CA VAL A 138 17.84 -11.73 1.75
C VAL A 138 19.15 -11.95 2.52
N LYS A 139 19.32 -13.16 3.05
CA LYS A 139 20.54 -13.59 3.76
C LYS A 139 21.53 -14.22 2.80
N ASP A 140 21.03 -15.09 1.93
CA ASP A 140 21.84 -15.77 0.93
C ASP A 140 21.00 -16.09 -0.31
N SER A 141 21.66 -16.23 -1.45
CA SER A 141 21.03 -16.67 -2.70
C SER A 141 22.00 -17.49 -3.53
N ASN A 142 21.62 -18.70 -3.88
CA ASN A 142 22.42 -19.65 -4.64
C ASN A 142 21.71 -20.08 -5.91
N ILE A 143 22.45 -20.26 -7.00
CA ILE A 143 21.87 -20.78 -8.25
C ILE A 143 21.59 -22.27 -8.09
N LYS A 144 20.37 -22.71 -8.40
CA LYS A 144 20.01 -24.13 -8.45
C LYS A 144 19.96 -24.68 -9.85
N LYS A 145 19.44 -23.89 -10.80
CA LYS A 145 19.19 -24.35 -12.16
C LYS A 145 19.29 -23.19 -13.13
N ILE A 146 19.87 -23.46 -14.30
CA ILE A 146 19.81 -22.59 -15.46
C ILE A 146 19.22 -23.43 -16.60
N LYS A 147 18.15 -22.94 -17.21
CA LYS A 147 17.52 -23.56 -18.37
C LYS A 147 17.14 -22.47 -19.36
N ASP A 148 17.72 -22.51 -20.55
CA ASP A 148 17.50 -21.53 -21.60
C ASP A 148 17.69 -20.08 -21.09
N SER A 149 16.64 -19.26 -21.13
CA SER A 149 16.64 -17.88 -20.61
C SER A 149 16.07 -17.75 -19.19
N GLU A 150 15.95 -18.85 -18.46
CA GLU A 150 15.43 -18.91 -17.10
C GLU A 150 16.52 -19.36 -16.12
N VAL A 151 16.61 -18.66 -14.99
CA VAL A 151 17.50 -19.00 -13.88
C VAL A 151 16.68 -19.16 -12.61
N THR A 152 16.85 -20.31 -11.95
CA THR A 152 16.25 -20.60 -10.65
C THR A 152 17.29 -20.42 -9.55
N PHE A 153 16.97 -19.55 -8.60
CA PHE A 153 17.73 -19.28 -7.39
C PHE A 153 17.04 -19.95 -6.20
N GLU A 154 17.82 -20.53 -5.29
CA GLU A 154 17.38 -20.80 -3.91
C GLU A 154 17.74 -19.58 -3.08
N VAL A 155 16.74 -18.94 -2.48
CA VAL A 155 16.88 -17.70 -1.72
C VAL A 155 16.51 -17.97 -0.27
N ASP A 156 17.44 -17.67 0.63
CA ASP A 156 17.24 -17.70 2.09
C ASP A 156 17.02 -16.27 2.58
N PHE A 157 15.95 -16.06 3.35
CA PHE A 157 15.52 -14.71 3.75
C PHE A 157 14.83 -14.67 5.12
N MET A 158 14.73 -13.47 5.69
CA MET A 158 13.98 -13.18 6.92
C MET A 158 12.50 -12.89 6.61
N GLY A 159 11.59 -13.42 7.41
CA GLY A 159 10.14 -13.20 7.27
C GLY A 159 9.42 -14.28 6.46
N GLU A 160 8.19 -13.98 6.06
CA GLU A 160 7.32 -14.89 5.31
C GLU A 160 7.45 -14.70 3.80
N LEU A 161 6.97 -15.68 3.02
CA LEU A 161 7.00 -15.63 1.55
C LEU A 161 6.37 -14.35 0.97
N SER A 162 5.29 -13.88 1.61
CA SER A 162 4.57 -12.66 1.26
C SER A 162 5.44 -11.40 1.39
N ASP A 163 6.38 -11.37 2.34
CA ASP A 163 7.30 -10.24 2.53
C ASP A 163 8.30 -10.14 1.38
N LEU A 164 8.85 -11.29 0.97
CA LEU A 164 9.72 -11.37 -0.19
C LEU A 164 8.97 -11.02 -1.47
N GLU A 165 7.73 -11.48 -1.63
CA GLU A 165 6.91 -11.13 -2.78
C GLU A 165 6.64 -9.63 -2.87
N LYS A 166 6.31 -8.97 -1.74
CA LYS A 166 6.14 -7.51 -1.67
C LYS A 166 7.41 -6.75 -2.08
N ILE A 167 8.57 -7.14 -1.55
CA ILE A 167 9.86 -6.49 -1.87
C ILE A 167 10.22 -6.68 -3.34
N MET A 168 10.08 -7.90 -3.84
CA MET A 168 10.42 -8.22 -5.23
C MET A 168 9.46 -7.54 -6.22
N SER A 169 8.17 -7.43 -5.87
CA SER A 169 7.17 -6.75 -6.69
C SER A 169 7.30 -5.22 -6.67
N ALA A 170 7.88 -4.64 -5.62
CA ALA A 170 8.23 -3.23 -5.58
C ALA A 170 9.43 -2.88 -6.49
N ASN A 171 10.15 -3.89 -6.98
CA ASN A 171 11.30 -3.69 -7.84
C ASN A 171 10.89 -3.61 -9.32
N ASN A 172 11.08 -2.45 -9.94
CA ASN A 172 10.68 -2.16 -11.33
C ASN A 172 11.36 -3.04 -12.40
N TYR A 173 12.40 -3.81 -12.06
CA TYR A 173 13.05 -4.73 -13.00
C TYR A 173 12.32 -6.06 -13.15
N PHE A 174 11.39 -6.39 -12.24
CA PHE A 174 10.70 -7.68 -12.21
C PHE A 174 9.20 -7.53 -12.40
N LEU A 175 8.62 -8.48 -13.13
CA LEU A 175 7.18 -8.64 -13.27
C LEU A 175 6.77 -10.02 -12.77
N ARG A 176 5.96 -10.08 -11.71
CA ARG A 176 5.43 -11.32 -11.14
C ARG A 176 4.61 -12.06 -12.19
N GLN A 177 4.90 -13.34 -12.38
CA GLN A 177 4.12 -14.24 -13.21
C GLN A 177 3.13 -15.05 -12.34
N PRO A 178 1.92 -15.33 -12.83
CA PRO A 178 0.96 -16.20 -12.14
C PRO A 178 1.53 -17.62 -11.98
N GLU A 179 1.19 -18.28 -10.88
CA GLU A 179 1.65 -19.65 -10.60
C GLU A 179 0.98 -20.66 -11.53
N GLU A 180 1.77 -21.51 -12.20
CA GLU A 180 1.25 -22.60 -13.05
C GLU A 180 1.04 -23.92 -12.28
N SER A 181 1.53 -24.09 -11.05
CA SER A 181 1.28 -25.30 -10.26
C SER A 181 1.41 -25.12 -8.74
N SER A 182 0.49 -25.73 -8.02
CA SER A 182 0.18 -25.54 -6.60
C SER A 182 0.98 -26.43 -5.62
N GLU A 183 2.11 -27.01 -6.02
CA GLU A 183 2.79 -28.04 -5.20
C GLU A 183 4.17 -27.65 -4.67
N GLN A 184 4.72 -26.48 -4.99
CA GLN A 184 5.98 -26.00 -4.42
C GLN A 184 5.91 -24.50 -4.10
N LYS A 185 6.52 -24.09 -2.97
CA LYS A 185 6.77 -22.69 -2.63
C LYS A 185 7.78 -22.10 -3.63
N SER A 186 7.31 -21.77 -4.82
CA SER A 186 8.12 -21.20 -5.90
C SER A 186 7.54 -19.85 -6.34
N LEU A 187 8.44 -18.90 -6.54
CA LEU A 187 8.11 -17.58 -7.09
C LEU A 187 8.63 -17.48 -8.51
N TYR A 188 7.81 -16.93 -9.41
CA TYR A 188 8.15 -16.78 -10.83
C TYR A 188 8.09 -15.32 -11.23
N TYR A 189 9.17 -14.81 -11.79
CA TYR A 189 9.27 -13.43 -12.29
C TYR A 189 9.84 -13.41 -13.70
N SER A 190 9.45 -12.40 -14.47
CA SER A 190 10.12 -12.04 -15.71
C SER A 190 10.97 -10.80 -15.49
N PHE A 191 12.22 -10.86 -15.93
CA PHE A 191 13.10 -9.70 -15.97
C PHE A 191 12.75 -8.84 -17.19
N ILE A 192 12.29 -7.61 -16.94
CA ILE A 192 11.80 -6.71 -17.99
C ILE A 192 12.75 -5.53 -18.28
N GLY A 193 13.85 -5.41 -17.54
CA GLY A 193 14.75 -4.27 -17.64
C GLY A 193 14.18 -3.00 -17.00
N LYS A 194 14.89 -1.86 -17.17
CA LYS A 194 14.45 -0.58 -16.60
C LYS A 194 13.29 -0.05 -17.45
N ARG A 195 12.10 0.09 -16.86
CA ARG A 195 11.01 0.90 -17.42
C ARG A 195 11.32 2.38 -17.30
#